data_AF-R9K6C7-F1
#
_entry.id   AF-R9K6C7-F1
#
_cell.length_a   1.000
_cell.length_b   1.000
_cell.length_c   1.000
_cell.angle_alpha   90.00
_cell.angle_beta   90.00
_cell.angle_gamma   90.00
#
_symmetry.space_group_name_H-M   'P 1'
#
loop_
_entity.id
_entity.type
_entity.pdbx_description
1 polymer ?
#
loop_
_entity_poly.entity_id
_entity_poly.type
_entity_poly.pdbx_seq_one_letter_code
_entity_poly.pdbx_strand_id
1 'polypeptide(L)' 'MAKMGRPKSDSPKLKSVGIRLADEDYEKLMKYASAHNLTITQTLLKGIKLLFNEPETQQ' A
#
# COMPACT_ATOMS: atom_id res chain seq x y z
N MET A 1 -19.65 19.01 28.87
CA MET A 1 -18.69 17.89 28.81
C MET A 1 -18.37 17.63 27.34
N ALA A 2 -17.15 17.93 26.90
CA ALA A 2 -16.76 17.75 25.51
C ALA A 2 -16.73 16.25 25.19
N LYS A 3 -17.50 15.82 24.19
CA LYS A 3 -17.48 14.44 23.68
C LYS A 3 -16.06 14.18 23.15
N MET A 4 -15.25 13.50 23.94
CA MET A 4 -13.94 12.96 23.53
C MET A 4 -14.20 11.90 22.45
N GLY A 5 -14.28 12.33 21.19
CA GLY A 5 -14.25 11.44 20.03
C GLY A 5 -12.85 10.87 19.82
N ARG A 6 -12.71 9.97 18.83
CA ARG A 6 -11.42 9.41 18.39
C ARG A 6 -10.41 10.55 18.21
N PRO A 7 -9.20 10.46 18.79
CA PRO A 7 -8.16 11.47 18.62
C PRO A 7 -7.99 11.77 17.13
N LYS A 8 -7.95 13.05 16.76
CA LYS A 8 -7.59 13.48 15.41
C LYS A 8 -6.18 12.94 15.15
N SER A 9 -6.08 11.82 14.45
CA SER A 9 -4.81 11.33 13.94
C SER A 9 -4.38 12.30 12.84
N ASP A 10 -3.19 12.90 12.95
CA ASP A 10 -2.70 13.96 12.05
C ASP A 10 -2.52 13.51 10.58
N SER A 11 -2.62 12.21 10.30
CA SER A 11 -2.61 11.66 8.94
C SER A 11 -3.54 10.45 8.83
N PRO A 12 -4.87 10.64 8.89
CA PRO A 12 -5.77 9.52 8.79
C PRO A 12 -5.65 8.93 7.38
N LYS A 13 -5.46 7.61 7.30
CA LYS A 13 -5.55 6.85 6.04
C LYS A 13 -7.02 6.83 5.59
N LEU A 14 -7.47 7.93 5.03
CA LEU A 14 -8.87 8.15 4.65
C LEU A 14 -9.26 7.48 3.34
N LYS A 15 -8.26 7.11 2.51
CA LYS A 15 -8.48 6.53 1.18
C LYS A 15 -8.16 5.05 1.20
N SER A 16 -9.12 4.23 0.77
CA SER A 16 -8.92 2.82 0.45
C SER A 16 -8.95 2.62 -1.06
N VAL A 17 -8.14 1.70 -1.55
CA VAL A 17 -8.12 1.29 -2.96
C VAL A 17 -8.29 -0.22 -3.00
N GLY A 18 -9.31 -0.71 -3.70
CA GLY A 18 -9.48 -2.12 -3.99
C GLY A 18 -9.02 -2.39 -5.42
N ILE A 19 -8.10 -3.35 -5.59
CA ILE A 19 -7.57 -3.76 -6.89
C ILE A 19 -7.94 -5.22 -7.11
N ARG A 20 -8.45 -5.55 -8.29
CA ARG A 20 -8.62 -6.95 -8.72
C ARG A 20 -7.34 -7.39 -9.42
N LEU A 21 -6.80 -8.52 -9.00
CA LEU A 21 -5.60 -9.14 -9.54
C LEU A 21 -6.00 -10.50 -10.10
N ALA A 22 -5.28 -10.95 -11.13
CA ALA A 22 -5.34 -12.36 -11.51
C ALA A 22 -4.67 -13.21 -10.41
N ASP A 23 -5.05 -14.50 -10.33
CA ASP A 23 -4.52 -15.40 -9.30
C ASP A 23 -2.99 -15.50 -9.36
N GLU A 24 -2.42 -15.52 -10.56
CA GLU A 24 -0.96 -15.56 -10.77
C GLU A 24 -0.25 -14.34 -10.17
N ASP A 25 -0.82 -13.15 -10.33
CA ASP A 25 -0.22 -11.91 -9.84
C ASP A 25 -0.38 -11.79 -8.32
N TYR A 26 -1.51 -12.25 -7.79
CA TYR A 26 -1.72 -12.34 -6.35
C TYR A 26 -0.72 -13.29 -5.68
N GLU A 27 -0.45 -14.46 -6.28
CA GLU A 27 0.56 -15.39 -5.77
C GLU A 27 1.96 -14.79 -5.76
N LYS A 28 2.37 -14.13 -6.84
CA LYS A 28 3.68 -13.47 -6.93
C LYS A 28 3.81 -12.41 -5.83
N LEU A 29 2.76 -11.60 -5.65
CA LEU A 29 2.72 -10.57 -4.63
C LEU A 29 2.82 -11.18 -3.21
N MET A 30 2.09 -12.26 -2.96
CA MET A 30 2.10 -12.96 -1.67
C MET A 30 3.47 -13.57 -1.37
N LYS A 31 4.08 -14.25 -2.35
CA LYS A 31 5.43 -14.83 -2.22
C LYS A 31 6.47 -13.77 -1.89
N TYR A 32 6.44 -12.62 -2.57
CA TYR A 32 7.33 -11.51 -2.29
C TYR A 32 7.08 -10.91 -0.91
N ALA A 33 5.82 -10.68 -0.54
CA ALA A 33 5.45 -10.16 0.78
C ALA A 33 5.97 -11.06 1.91
N SER A 34 5.77 -12.39 1.79
CA SER A 34 6.28 -13.38 2.72
C SER A 34 7.80 -13.44 2.79
N ALA A 35 8.50 -13.36 1.65
CA ALA A 35 9.96 -13.39 1.62
C ALA A 35 10.60 -12.15 2.29
N HIS A 36 9.92 -11.01 2.29
CA HIS A 36 10.41 -9.75 2.84
C HIS A 36 9.78 -9.37 4.19
N ASN A 37 8.99 -10.25 4.81
CA ASN A 37 8.22 -9.99 6.03
C ASN A 37 7.35 -8.70 5.95
N LEU A 38 6.81 -8.43 4.76
CA LEU A 38 5.91 -7.30 4.51
C LEU A 38 4.47 -7.80 4.40
N THR A 39 3.51 -6.93 4.71
CA THR A 39 2.12 -7.20 4.33
C THR A 39 1.91 -6.92 2.85
N ILE A 40 0.87 -7.52 2.26
CA ILE A 40 0.42 -7.22 0.88
C ILE A 40 0.29 -5.71 0.68
N THR A 41 -0.34 -5.00 1.63
CA THR A 41 -0.49 -3.54 1.57
C THR A 41 0.84 -2.81 1.59
N GLN A 42 1.78 -3.22 2.43
CA GLN A 42 3.11 -2.58 2.50
C GLN A 42 3.91 -2.84 1.22
N THR A 43 3.80 -4.04 0.65
CA THR A 43 4.43 -4.42 -0.61
C THR A 43 3.90 -3.56 -1.77
N LEU A 44 2.58 -3.43 -1.88
CA LEU A 44 1.94 -2.55 -2.88
C LEU A 44 2.34 -1.08 -2.70
N LEU A 45 2.31 -0.57 -1.47
CA LEU A 45 2.73 0.80 -1.18
C LEU A 45 4.22 1.03 -1.52
N LYS A 46 5.07 0.02 -1.32
CA LYS A 46 6.48 0.08 -1.73
C LYS A 46 6.59 0.12 -3.25
N GLY A 47 5.85 -0.72 -3.97
CA GLY A 47 5.80 -0.68 -5.44
C GLY A 47 5.40 0.70 -5.97
N ILE A 48 4.33 1.29 -5.39
CA ILE A 48 3.89 2.65 -5.74
C ILE A 48 5.01 3.68 -5.48
N LYS A 49 5.66 3.64 -4.32
CA LYS A 49 6.77 4.55 -4.01
C LYS A 49 7.96 4.39 -4.95
N LEU A 50 8.26 3.17 -5.40
CA LEU A 50 9.34 2.94 -6.37
C LEU A 50 9.00 3.59 -7.71
N LEU A 51 7.77 3.41 -8.21
CA LEU A 51 7.31 4.01 -9.45
C LEU A 51 7.37 5.54 -9.44
N PHE A 52 7.13 6.18 -8.29
CA PHE A 52 7.22 7.64 -8.14
C PHE A 52 8.61 8.16 -7.77
N ASN A 53 9.53 7.28 -7.36
CA ASN A 53 10.91 7.65 -7.04
C ASN A 53 11.87 7.42 -8.22
N GLU A 54 11.49 6.60 -9.20
CA GLU A 54 12.19 6.54 -10.47
C GLU A 54 11.87 7.81 -11.27
N PRO A 55 12.87 8.56 -11.76
CA PRO A 55 12.60 9.60 -12.74
C PRO A 55 11.95 8.90 -13.93
N GLU A 56 10.71 9.29 -14.27
CA GLU A 56 10.05 8.82 -15.48
C GLU A 56 11.02 8.99 -16.65
N THR A 57 11.66 7.90 -17.06
CA THR A 57 12.39 7.90 -18.32
C THR A 57 11.30 7.75 -19.36
N GLN A 58 10.64 8.86 -19.66
CA GLN A 58 9.79 9.01 -20.82
C GLN A 58 10.70 8.77 -22.03
N GLN A 59 10.55 7.60 -22.66
CA GLN A 59 11.11 7.31 -23.98
C GLN A 59 10.10 7.74 -25.05
#